data_AF-A0A2N9LGU8-F1
#
_entry.id   AF-A0A2N9LGU8-F1
#
_cell.length_a   1.000
_cell.length_b   1.000
_cell.length_c   1.000
_cell.angle_alpha   90.00
_cell.angle_beta   90.00
_cell.angle_gamma   90.00
#
_symmetry.space_group_name_H-M   'P 1'
#
loop_
_entity.id
_entity.type
_entity.pdbx_description
1 polymer ?
#
loop_
_entity_poly.entity_id
_entity_poly.type
_entity_poly.pdbx_seq_one_letter_code
_entity_poly.pdbx_strand_id
1 'polypeptide(L)'
;MYLAGVRLKAPYLRWIGTGLITLQAGRLLAVDMFALPTDTWTSIAAVDAVVFYANRFIAAADVFYGYAAAAMLALVIGKEAPERYRSVEWLGLAAGTFTFGWWRRLFDFRLQGYLVGILGLTAVWAEFQTNQPALWGALAVTYALALCAARTADRFLDGESGGARHVAAGAATLAAIALVWHLVPGDYLGLAWMALALVALELGLLELPSDFRIHAYAVAALGALRVVSFNLWLGEKAHPLIPAAAMLLSYALAARALTVRQRKVYAVALAAGTLFLLDALWIAMPESGSAPLWALVSLALVAASFQWDDPVMRVYAYIVAGLAFLRCWGLNLTTDAEPVMGAATAAACFYAAQLQAPRGRFARLYYSLLGTSLITILLGYECSGSVLTIACGVQGVALLAGGFPLRDRVLRLSGLALLMACILKLFLWDLRHLETLPRIFSFIVLGLFLVGVSWIYTRFREHVERYL
;
A
#
# COMPACT_ATOMS: atom_id res chain seq x y z
N MET A 1 -12.01 -61.71 7.13
CA MET A 1 -11.12 -61.94 5.97
C MET A 1 -9.82 -61.14 6.05
N TYR A 2 -9.87 -59.80 6.15
CA TYR A 2 -8.67 -58.96 6.22
C TYR A 2 -7.72 -59.33 7.38
N LEU A 3 -8.22 -59.41 8.62
CA LEU A 3 -7.45 -59.85 9.79
C LEU A 3 -6.86 -61.27 9.64
N ALA A 4 -7.59 -62.17 9.01
CA ALA A 4 -7.10 -63.53 8.74
C ALA A 4 -5.93 -63.50 7.73
N GLY A 5 -6.01 -62.65 6.70
CA GLY A 5 -4.91 -62.43 5.76
C GLY A 5 -3.65 -61.83 6.42
N VAL A 6 -3.80 -60.95 7.41
CA VAL A 6 -2.68 -60.44 8.22
C VAL A 6 -2.08 -61.56 9.08
N ARG A 7 -2.91 -62.31 9.80
CA ARG A 7 -2.47 -63.38 10.72
C ARG A 7 -1.80 -64.55 9.99
N LEU A 8 -2.28 -64.86 8.78
CA LEU A 8 -1.77 -65.94 7.93
C LEU A 8 -0.68 -65.48 6.93
N LYS A 9 -0.28 -64.20 6.96
CA LYS A 9 0.64 -63.59 5.97
C LYS A 9 0.25 -63.85 4.50
N ALA A 10 -1.04 -63.97 4.22
CA ALA A 10 -1.59 -64.30 2.91
C ALA A 10 -2.13 -63.03 2.24
N PRO A 11 -1.41 -62.44 1.25
CA PRO A 11 -1.81 -61.18 0.63
C PRO A 11 -3.14 -61.29 -0.11
N TYR A 12 -3.45 -62.42 -0.74
CA TYR A 12 -4.71 -62.64 -1.46
C TYR A 12 -5.96 -62.48 -0.59
N LEU A 13 -5.93 -62.99 0.66
CA LEU A 13 -7.03 -62.83 1.62
C LEU A 13 -7.23 -61.37 2.05
N ARG A 14 -6.16 -60.56 2.02
CA ARG A 14 -6.25 -59.11 2.23
C ARG A 14 -6.92 -58.43 1.04
N TRP A 15 -6.52 -58.75 -0.19
CA TRP A 15 -7.14 -58.18 -1.41
C TRP A 15 -8.64 -58.46 -1.51
N ILE A 16 -9.10 -59.68 -1.21
CA ILE A 16 -10.54 -59.98 -1.16
C ILE A 16 -11.23 -59.16 -0.06
N GLY A 17 -10.61 -59.09 1.12
CA GLY A 17 -11.11 -58.26 2.21
C GLY A 17 -11.24 -56.78 1.80
N THR A 18 -10.23 -56.25 1.12
CA THR A 18 -10.24 -54.88 0.57
C THR A 18 -11.35 -54.70 -0.44
N GLY A 19 -11.49 -55.62 -1.41
CA GLY A 19 -12.53 -55.58 -2.43
C GLY A 19 -13.94 -55.51 -1.84
N LEU A 20 -14.22 -56.34 -0.83
CA LEU A 20 -15.52 -56.35 -0.14
C LEU A 20 -15.79 -55.02 0.59
N ILE A 21 -14.80 -54.50 1.33
CA ILE A 21 -14.97 -53.25 2.06
C ILE A 21 -15.12 -52.07 1.08
N THR A 22 -14.37 -52.05 -0.04
CA THR A 22 -14.54 -51.02 -1.08
C THR A 22 -15.89 -51.08 -1.76
N LEU A 23 -16.44 -52.28 -1.96
CA LEU A 23 -17.77 -52.46 -2.54
C LEU A 23 -18.88 -51.99 -1.59
N GLN A 24 -18.74 -52.26 -0.30
CA GLN A 24 -19.64 -51.75 0.73
C GLN A 24 -19.59 -50.22 0.82
N ALA A 25 -18.39 -49.64 0.94
CA ALA A 25 -18.22 -48.19 0.97
C ALA A 25 -18.72 -47.52 -0.33
N GLY A 26 -18.47 -48.15 -1.47
CA GLY A 26 -18.97 -47.70 -2.77
C GLY A 26 -20.50 -47.70 -2.85
N ARG A 27 -21.15 -48.75 -2.35
CA ARG A 27 -22.62 -48.83 -2.27
C ARG A 27 -23.18 -47.75 -1.33
N LEU A 28 -22.55 -47.55 -0.18
CA LEU A 28 -22.96 -46.50 0.76
C LEU A 28 -22.94 -45.13 0.09
N LEU A 29 -21.85 -44.81 -0.61
CA LEU A 29 -21.67 -43.52 -1.31
C LEU A 29 -22.56 -43.35 -2.55
N ALA A 30 -22.84 -44.43 -3.28
CA ALA A 30 -23.59 -44.37 -4.53
C ALA A 30 -25.10 -44.49 -4.36
N VAL A 31 -25.57 -45.19 -3.32
CA VAL A 31 -26.98 -45.55 -3.15
C VAL A 31 -27.49 -45.09 -1.80
N ASP A 32 -26.90 -45.61 -0.71
CA ASP A 32 -27.51 -45.49 0.61
C ASP A 32 -27.54 -44.03 1.11
N MET A 33 -26.52 -43.23 0.78
CA MET A 33 -26.44 -41.80 1.10
C MET A 33 -27.58 -40.97 0.47
N PHE A 34 -28.12 -41.42 -0.67
CA PHE A 34 -29.21 -40.72 -1.38
C PHE A 34 -30.59 -41.34 -1.11
N ALA A 35 -30.64 -42.59 -0.66
CA ALA A 35 -31.88 -43.34 -0.46
C ALA A 35 -32.34 -43.37 1.01
N LEU A 36 -31.44 -43.21 1.98
CA LEU A 36 -31.73 -43.35 3.40
C LEU A 36 -31.61 -42.02 4.17
N PRO A 37 -32.36 -41.85 5.28
CA PRO A 37 -32.18 -40.71 6.17
C PRO A 37 -30.74 -40.59 6.69
N THR A 38 -30.25 -39.36 6.87
CA THR A 38 -28.88 -39.07 7.29
C THR A 38 -28.45 -39.85 8.52
N ASP A 39 -29.31 -39.95 9.53
CA ASP A 39 -28.97 -40.52 10.85
C ASP A 39 -28.70 -42.03 10.79
N THR A 40 -29.22 -42.69 9.75
CA THR A 40 -29.12 -44.16 9.61
C THR A 40 -27.79 -44.61 9.02
N TRP A 41 -27.28 -43.90 8.00
CA TRP A 41 -26.06 -44.30 7.29
C TRP A 41 -24.81 -43.61 7.85
N THR A 42 -24.94 -42.46 8.52
CA THR A 42 -23.82 -41.72 9.14
C THR A 42 -23.15 -42.52 10.26
N SER A 43 -23.93 -43.17 11.13
CA SER A 43 -23.43 -44.10 12.15
C SER A 43 -22.63 -45.26 11.55
N ILE A 44 -23.07 -45.80 10.41
CA ILE A 44 -22.38 -46.87 9.69
C ILE A 44 -21.06 -46.34 9.11
N ALA A 45 -21.08 -45.17 8.48
CA ALA A 45 -19.89 -44.53 7.94
C ALA A 45 -18.85 -44.19 9.02
N ALA A 46 -19.28 -43.81 10.23
CA ALA A 46 -18.40 -43.58 11.36
C ALA A 46 -17.70 -44.88 11.81
N VAL A 47 -18.43 -46.00 11.88
CA VAL A 47 -17.85 -47.32 12.17
C VAL A 47 -16.88 -47.73 11.07
N ASP A 48 -17.24 -47.55 9.79
CA ASP A 48 -16.36 -47.85 8.67
C ASP A 48 -15.05 -47.04 8.74
N ALA A 49 -15.12 -45.77 9.12
CA ALA A 49 -13.92 -44.94 9.32
C ALA A 49 -12.99 -45.50 10.41
N VAL A 50 -13.54 -45.97 11.54
CA VAL A 50 -12.76 -46.60 12.62
C VAL A 50 -12.10 -47.88 12.11
N VAL A 51 -12.84 -48.72 11.37
CA VAL A 51 -12.32 -49.96 10.78
C VAL A 51 -11.21 -49.66 9.78
N PHE A 52 -11.37 -48.63 8.96
CA PHE A 52 -10.36 -48.20 8.00
C PHE A 52 -9.07 -47.72 8.68
N TYR A 53 -9.15 -46.87 9.71
CA TYR A 53 -7.96 -46.49 10.47
C TYR A 53 -7.34 -47.69 11.20
N ALA A 54 -8.13 -48.58 11.79
CA ALA A 54 -7.63 -49.79 12.41
C ALA A 54 -6.84 -50.67 11.42
N ASN A 55 -7.37 -50.86 10.21
CA ASN A 55 -6.68 -51.59 9.14
C ASN A 55 -5.36 -50.91 8.75
N ARG A 56 -5.33 -49.58 8.64
CA ARG A 56 -4.11 -48.81 8.39
C ARG A 56 -3.05 -48.95 9.49
N PHE A 57 -3.46 -49.11 10.75
CA PHE A 57 -2.54 -49.35 11.87
C PHE A 57 -2.02 -50.79 11.94
N ILE A 58 -2.86 -51.76 11.56
CA ILE A 58 -2.49 -53.18 11.54
C ILE A 58 -1.53 -53.48 10.39
N ALA A 59 -1.76 -52.90 9.20
CA ALA A 59 -0.89 -53.07 8.05
C ALA A 59 -0.42 -51.72 7.52
N ALA A 60 0.80 -51.33 7.91
CA ALA A 60 1.35 -50.01 7.59
C ALA A 60 1.53 -49.73 6.08
N ALA A 61 1.55 -50.77 5.25
CA ALA A 61 1.66 -50.66 3.79
C ALA A 61 0.35 -50.18 3.12
N ASP A 62 -0.81 -50.32 3.77
CA ASP A 62 -2.10 -50.05 3.14
C ASP A 62 -2.55 -48.60 3.39
N VAL A 63 -1.84 -47.66 2.77
CA VAL A 63 -2.06 -46.22 2.94
C VAL A 63 -3.47 -45.79 2.53
N PHE A 64 -4.06 -46.46 1.52
CA PHE A 64 -5.39 -46.16 0.99
C PHE A 64 -6.48 -46.14 2.07
N TYR A 65 -6.42 -47.04 3.05
CA TYR A 65 -7.41 -47.07 4.12
C TYR A 65 -7.38 -45.82 5.00
N GLY A 66 -6.20 -45.21 5.19
CA GLY A 66 -6.12 -43.94 5.92
C GLY A 66 -6.88 -42.81 5.21
N TYR A 67 -6.76 -42.70 3.88
CA TYR A 67 -7.50 -41.70 3.11
C TYR A 67 -9.00 -42.00 3.06
N ALA A 68 -9.40 -43.26 2.91
CA ALA A 68 -10.81 -43.67 2.97
C ALA A 68 -11.43 -43.34 4.33
N ALA A 69 -10.69 -43.57 5.43
CA ALA A 69 -11.12 -43.21 6.77
C ALA A 69 -11.33 -41.71 6.93
N ALA A 70 -10.34 -40.90 6.52
CA ALA A 70 -10.42 -39.45 6.59
C ALA A 70 -11.59 -38.90 5.75
N ALA A 71 -11.82 -39.47 4.56
CA ALA A 71 -12.95 -39.10 3.71
C ALA A 71 -14.29 -39.45 4.35
N MET A 72 -14.43 -40.63 4.98
CA MET A 72 -15.66 -41.00 5.69
C MET A 72 -15.91 -40.09 6.90
N LEU A 73 -14.90 -39.78 7.71
CA LEU A 73 -15.05 -38.84 8.82
C LEU A 73 -15.45 -37.44 8.34
N ALA A 74 -14.82 -36.94 7.28
CA ALA A 74 -15.19 -35.65 6.70
C ALA A 74 -16.64 -35.66 6.20
N LEU A 75 -17.10 -36.77 5.63
CA LEU A 75 -18.46 -36.91 5.12
C LEU A 75 -19.49 -37.01 6.26
N VAL A 76 -19.18 -37.74 7.33
CA VAL A 76 -20.00 -37.82 8.56
C VAL A 76 -20.13 -36.43 9.20
N ILE A 77 -19.01 -35.74 9.45
CA ILE A 77 -19.00 -34.36 9.96
C ILE A 77 -19.83 -33.44 9.05
N GLY A 78 -19.71 -33.61 7.72
CA GLY A 78 -20.46 -32.80 6.76
C GLY A 78 -21.97 -32.93 6.85
N LYS A 79 -22.50 -34.03 7.40
CA LYS A 79 -23.93 -34.32 7.45
C LYS A 79 -24.52 -34.30 8.86
N GLU A 80 -23.75 -34.68 9.88
CA GLU A 80 -24.21 -34.65 11.27
C GLU A 80 -23.96 -33.30 11.95
N ALA A 81 -22.89 -32.59 11.59
CA ALA A 81 -22.53 -31.35 12.28
C ALA A 81 -23.56 -30.25 11.99
N PRO A 82 -23.99 -29.48 13.01
CA PRO A 82 -24.78 -28.28 12.81
C PRO A 82 -24.10 -27.34 11.81
N GLU A 83 -24.87 -26.68 10.94
CA GLU A 83 -24.32 -25.81 9.89
C GLU A 83 -23.33 -24.77 10.43
N ARG A 84 -23.55 -24.27 11.64
CA ARG A 84 -22.68 -23.30 12.31
C ARG A 84 -21.31 -23.86 12.73
N TYR A 85 -21.16 -25.17 12.94
CA TYR A 85 -19.92 -25.75 13.47
C TYR A 85 -19.22 -26.70 12.51
N ARG A 86 -19.87 -27.08 11.40
CA ARG A 86 -19.33 -27.97 10.38
C ARG A 86 -17.92 -27.59 9.91
N SER A 87 -17.72 -26.31 9.59
CA SER A 87 -16.43 -25.78 9.16
C SER A 87 -15.35 -25.87 10.24
N VAL A 88 -15.71 -25.62 11.50
CA VAL A 88 -14.82 -25.76 12.67
C VAL A 88 -14.45 -27.22 12.90
N GLU A 89 -15.40 -28.14 12.79
CA GLU A 89 -15.17 -29.58 12.97
C GLU A 89 -14.26 -30.16 11.88
N TRP A 90 -14.43 -29.74 10.62
CA TRP A 90 -13.49 -30.09 9.55
C TRP A 90 -12.08 -29.56 9.81
N LEU A 91 -11.94 -28.33 10.31
CA LEU A 91 -10.64 -27.80 10.73
C LEU A 91 -10.06 -28.59 11.93
N GLY A 92 -10.90 -29.05 12.85
CA GLY A 92 -10.51 -29.91 13.95
C GLY A 92 -9.99 -31.27 13.47
N LEU A 93 -10.69 -31.91 12.53
CA LEU A 93 -10.25 -33.15 11.90
C LEU A 93 -8.93 -32.97 11.13
N ALA A 94 -8.79 -31.86 10.40
CA ALA A 94 -7.56 -31.49 9.70
C ALA A 94 -6.39 -31.32 10.68
N ALA A 95 -6.59 -30.60 11.77
CA ALA A 95 -5.58 -30.41 12.81
C ALA A 95 -5.21 -31.72 13.50
N GLY A 96 -6.19 -32.59 13.80
CA GLY A 96 -5.95 -33.89 14.43
C GLY A 96 -5.14 -34.84 13.56
N THR A 97 -5.52 -34.99 12.29
CA THR A 97 -4.80 -35.85 11.33
C THR A 97 -3.40 -35.31 11.03
N PHE A 98 -3.26 -33.99 10.86
CA PHE A 98 -1.96 -33.34 10.68
C PHE A 98 -1.04 -33.50 11.89
N THR A 99 -1.52 -33.20 13.10
CA THR A 99 -0.71 -33.29 14.34
C THR A 99 -0.24 -34.72 14.59
N PHE A 100 -1.08 -35.72 14.34
CA PHE A 100 -0.69 -37.12 14.43
C PHE A 100 0.39 -37.48 13.38
N GLY A 101 0.22 -37.06 12.13
CA GLY A 101 1.20 -37.25 11.07
C GLY A 101 2.53 -36.53 11.32
N TRP A 102 2.47 -35.34 11.93
CA TRP A 102 3.64 -34.57 12.35
C TRP A 102 4.36 -35.22 13.54
N TRP A 103 3.64 -35.74 14.53
CA TRP A 103 4.20 -36.41 15.70
C TRP A 103 4.87 -37.74 15.34
N ARG A 104 4.22 -38.55 14.47
CA ARG A 104 4.72 -39.87 14.05
C ARG A 104 5.58 -39.85 12.79
N ARG A 105 5.84 -38.68 12.20
CA ARG A 105 6.58 -38.49 10.93
C ARG A 105 5.96 -39.27 9.75
N LEU A 106 4.63 -39.38 9.73
CA LEU A 106 3.87 -40.07 8.69
C LEU A 106 3.35 -39.07 7.65
N PHE A 107 3.85 -39.14 6.41
CA PHE A 107 3.45 -38.23 5.34
C PHE A 107 1.98 -38.39 4.93
N ASP A 108 1.47 -39.62 4.93
CA ASP A 108 0.09 -39.91 4.53
C ASP A 108 -0.94 -39.25 5.46
N PHE A 109 -0.69 -39.24 6.76
CA PHE A 109 -1.53 -38.53 7.74
C PHE A 109 -1.42 -37.01 7.60
N ARG A 110 -0.23 -36.48 7.26
CA ARG A 110 -0.08 -35.05 6.96
C ARG A 110 -0.87 -34.65 5.71
N LEU A 111 -0.83 -35.48 4.66
CA LEU A 111 -1.59 -35.24 3.43
C LEU A 111 -3.10 -35.28 3.68
N GLN A 112 -3.59 -36.22 4.51
CA GLN A 112 -4.99 -36.21 4.96
C GLN A 112 -5.34 -34.88 5.65
N GLY A 113 -4.48 -34.41 6.56
CA GLY A 113 -4.66 -33.12 7.22
C GLY A 113 -4.71 -31.94 6.26
N TYR A 114 -3.87 -31.92 5.23
CA TYR A 114 -3.90 -30.87 4.20
C TYR A 114 -5.18 -30.92 3.36
N LEU A 115 -5.60 -32.10 2.91
CA LEU A 115 -6.80 -32.28 2.09
C LEU A 115 -8.07 -31.88 2.85
N VAL A 116 -8.22 -32.35 4.09
CA VAL A 116 -9.35 -31.96 4.95
C VAL A 116 -9.24 -30.48 5.33
N GLY A 117 -8.02 -29.96 5.52
CA GLY A 117 -7.79 -28.54 5.80
C GLY A 117 -8.25 -27.64 4.65
N ILE A 118 -7.98 -28.01 3.40
CA ILE A 118 -8.48 -27.29 2.22
C ILE A 118 -10.01 -27.30 2.22
N LEU A 119 -10.63 -28.46 2.45
CA LEU A 119 -12.09 -28.59 2.52
C LEU A 119 -12.68 -27.71 3.64
N GLY A 120 -12.10 -27.75 4.83
CA GLY A 120 -12.48 -26.89 5.96
C GLY A 120 -12.34 -25.40 5.62
N LEU A 121 -11.23 -24.97 5.01
CA LEU A 121 -11.02 -23.58 4.61
C LEU A 121 -12.00 -23.12 3.52
N THR A 122 -12.34 -23.98 2.55
CA THR A 122 -13.37 -23.65 1.56
C THR A 122 -14.75 -23.48 2.19
N ALA A 123 -15.07 -24.27 3.21
CA ALA A 123 -16.30 -24.12 3.97
C ALA A 123 -16.31 -22.82 4.79
N VAL A 124 -15.21 -22.52 5.48
CA VAL A 124 -15.03 -21.24 6.20
C VAL A 124 -15.21 -20.05 5.25
N TRP A 125 -14.67 -20.14 4.03
CA TRP A 125 -14.84 -19.11 3.01
C TRP A 125 -16.29 -18.99 2.55
N ALA A 126 -17.02 -20.09 2.36
CA ALA A 126 -18.44 -20.04 1.99
C ALA A 126 -19.30 -19.40 3.10
N GLU A 127 -18.95 -19.65 4.36
CA GLU A 127 -19.66 -19.16 5.54
C GLU A 127 -19.10 -17.83 6.08
N PHE A 128 -18.19 -17.18 5.34
CA PHE A 128 -17.37 -16.12 5.92
C PHE A 128 -18.20 -14.95 6.45
N GLN A 129 -19.38 -14.67 5.89
CA GLN A 129 -20.23 -13.54 6.31
C GLN A 129 -21.06 -13.82 7.56
N THR A 130 -21.28 -15.08 7.93
CA THR A 130 -22.24 -15.44 8.98
C THR A 130 -21.57 -16.10 10.18
N ASN A 131 -20.38 -16.69 10.00
CA ASN A 131 -19.79 -17.60 10.98
C ASN A 131 -18.42 -17.14 11.52
N GLN A 132 -18.46 -16.18 12.46
CA GLN A 132 -17.25 -15.67 13.13
C GLN A 132 -16.38 -16.74 13.83
N PRO A 133 -16.91 -17.73 14.59
CA PRO A 133 -16.03 -18.71 15.27
C PRO A 133 -15.26 -19.59 14.29
N ALA A 134 -15.80 -19.85 13.09
CA ALA A 134 -15.10 -20.58 12.03
C ALA A 134 -13.85 -19.85 11.54
N LEU A 135 -13.92 -18.52 11.42
CA LEU A 135 -12.77 -17.69 11.03
C LEU A 135 -11.67 -17.68 12.10
N TRP A 136 -12.04 -17.64 13.40
CA TRP A 136 -11.07 -17.78 14.50
C TRP A 136 -10.39 -19.14 14.49
N GLY A 137 -11.15 -20.21 14.28
CA GLY A 137 -10.61 -21.57 14.12
C GLY A 137 -9.66 -21.67 12.94
N ALA A 138 -10.03 -21.12 11.79
CA ALA A 138 -9.20 -21.10 10.59
C ALA A 138 -7.88 -20.37 10.83
N LEU A 139 -7.93 -19.17 11.42
CA LEU A 139 -6.74 -18.39 11.77
C LEU A 139 -5.82 -19.17 12.70
N ALA A 140 -6.35 -19.75 13.78
CA ALA A 140 -5.55 -20.48 14.76
C ALA A 140 -4.88 -21.73 14.16
N VAL A 141 -5.64 -22.55 13.43
CA VAL A 141 -5.14 -23.82 12.85
C VAL A 141 -4.10 -23.55 11.75
N THR A 142 -4.36 -22.60 10.86
CA THR A 142 -3.44 -22.28 9.76
C THR A 142 -2.19 -21.55 10.24
N TYR A 143 -2.30 -20.68 11.26
CA TYR A 143 -1.14 -20.07 11.89
C TYR A 143 -0.26 -21.11 12.60
N ALA A 144 -0.87 -22.03 13.35
CA ALA A 144 -0.16 -23.13 14.00
C ALA A 144 0.55 -24.03 12.98
N LEU A 145 -0.11 -24.34 11.86
CA LEU A 145 0.50 -25.10 10.77
C LEU A 145 1.71 -24.36 10.16
N ALA A 146 1.58 -23.07 9.87
CA ALA A 146 2.68 -22.26 9.35
C ALA A 146 3.87 -22.22 10.30
N LEU A 147 3.62 -22.13 11.61
CA LEU A 147 4.65 -22.14 12.65
C LEU A 147 5.34 -23.51 12.75
N CYS A 148 4.58 -24.61 12.74
CA CYS A 148 5.11 -25.97 12.74
C CYS A 148 6.00 -26.23 11.53
N ALA A 149 5.53 -25.84 10.34
CA ALA A 149 6.28 -25.98 9.09
C ALA A 149 7.58 -25.14 9.08
N ALA A 150 7.58 -23.98 9.72
CA ALA A 150 8.76 -23.13 9.83
C ALA A 150 9.79 -23.62 10.86
N ARG A 151 9.34 -24.10 12.04
CA ARG A 151 10.25 -24.47 13.15
C ARG A 151 10.75 -25.90 13.10
N THR A 152 9.99 -26.81 12.49
CA THR A 152 10.31 -28.25 12.49
C THR A 152 10.44 -28.80 11.07
N ALA A 153 11.17 -28.07 10.22
CA ALA A 153 11.42 -28.47 8.84
C ALA A 153 12.08 -29.87 8.72
N ASP A 154 12.81 -30.31 9.74
CA ASP A 154 13.43 -31.64 9.85
C ASP A 154 12.43 -32.82 9.81
N ARG A 155 11.16 -32.56 10.10
CA ARG A 155 10.10 -33.58 10.13
C ARG A 155 9.33 -33.72 8.82
N PHE A 156 9.57 -32.82 7.87
CA PHE A 156 8.89 -32.77 6.58
C PHE A 156 9.78 -33.37 5.48
N LEU A 157 9.15 -33.74 4.36
CA LEU A 157 9.89 -34.10 3.15
C LEU A 157 10.50 -32.85 2.51
N ASP A 158 11.51 -33.06 1.65
CA ASP A 158 12.16 -31.98 0.91
C ASP A 158 11.11 -31.16 0.13
N GLY A 159 11.08 -29.85 0.39
CA GLY A 159 10.13 -28.91 -0.23
C GLY A 159 8.72 -28.88 0.38
N GLU A 160 8.28 -29.91 1.12
CA GLU A 160 6.95 -29.97 1.74
C GLU A 160 6.77 -28.85 2.77
N SER A 161 7.76 -28.65 3.64
CA SER A 161 7.71 -27.62 4.69
C SER A 161 7.57 -26.21 4.12
N GLY A 162 8.27 -25.90 3.03
CA GLY A 162 8.19 -24.60 2.36
C GLY A 162 6.80 -24.33 1.78
N GLY A 163 6.25 -25.31 1.05
CA GLY A 163 4.91 -25.22 0.48
C GLY A 163 3.82 -25.10 1.53
N ALA A 164 3.85 -25.97 2.55
CA ALA A 164 2.90 -25.94 3.66
C ALA A 164 2.95 -24.61 4.41
N ARG A 165 4.16 -24.09 4.68
CA ARG A 165 4.35 -22.79 5.34
C ARG A 165 3.74 -21.64 4.55
N HIS A 166 3.98 -21.58 3.25
CA HIS A 166 3.49 -20.50 2.40
C HIS A 166 1.95 -20.50 2.29
N VAL A 167 1.36 -21.67 2.00
CA VAL A 167 -0.11 -21.82 1.89
C VAL A 167 -0.79 -21.53 3.22
N ALA A 168 -0.26 -22.05 4.32
CA ALA A 168 -0.83 -21.85 5.64
C ALA A 168 -0.72 -20.38 6.09
N ALA A 169 0.39 -19.69 5.80
CA ALA A 169 0.53 -18.26 6.06
C ALA A 169 -0.47 -17.42 5.24
N GLY A 170 -0.68 -17.77 3.97
CA GLY A 170 -1.69 -17.13 3.12
C GLY A 170 -3.11 -17.33 3.66
N ALA A 171 -3.47 -18.56 4.03
CA ALA A 171 -4.77 -18.86 4.62
C ALA A 171 -4.99 -18.12 5.96
N ALA A 172 -3.96 -18.05 6.81
CA ALA A 172 -4.01 -17.31 8.06
C ALA A 172 -4.22 -15.80 7.84
N THR A 173 -3.53 -15.21 6.85
CA THR A 173 -3.71 -13.79 6.54
C THR A 173 -5.09 -13.49 5.95
N LEU A 174 -5.64 -14.36 5.09
CA LEU A 174 -7.02 -14.23 4.60
C LEU A 174 -8.05 -14.34 5.72
N ALA A 175 -7.89 -15.30 6.64
CA ALA A 175 -8.76 -15.43 7.81
C ALA A 175 -8.69 -14.18 8.70
N ALA A 176 -7.51 -13.62 8.92
CA ALA A 176 -7.34 -12.39 9.69
C ALA A 176 -7.99 -11.16 9.01
N ILE A 177 -7.85 -11.02 7.69
CA ILE A 177 -8.52 -9.97 6.91
C ILE A 177 -10.04 -10.07 7.05
N ALA A 178 -10.59 -11.28 6.92
CA ALA A 178 -12.01 -11.55 7.05
C ALA A 178 -12.53 -11.32 8.48
N LEU A 179 -11.76 -11.67 9.51
CA LEU A 179 -12.11 -11.36 10.91
C LEU A 179 -12.19 -9.85 11.13
N VAL A 180 -11.20 -9.09 10.64
CA VAL A 180 -11.21 -7.63 10.77
C VAL A 180 -12.41 -7.01 10.06
N TRP A 181 -12.83 -7.56 8.91
CA TRP A 181 -14.05 -7.16 8.21
C TRP A 181 -15.31 -7.30 9.08
N HIS A 182 -15.38 -8.33 9.94
CA HIS A 182 -16.51 -8.54 10.84
C HIS A 182 -16.49 -7.68 12.09
N LEU A 183 -15.29 -7.44 12.64
CA LEU A 183 -15.12 -6.80 13.93
C LEU A 183 -15.13 -5.27 13.85
N VAL A 184 -14.72 -4.71 12.71
CA VAL A 184 -14.47 -3.28 12.56
C VAL A 184 -15.53 -2.63 11.67
N PRO A 185 -16.14 -1.51 12.10
CA PRO A 185 -17.06 -0.74 11.26
C PRO A 185 -16.42 -0.32 9.93
N GLY A 186 -17.24 -0.19 8.88
CA GLY A 186 -16.79 0.07 7.51
C GLY A 186 -15.86 1.28 7.36
N ASP A 187 -16.07 2.33 8.16
CA ASP A 187 -15.29 3.56 8.13
C ASP A 187 -13.84 3.37 8.58
N TYR A 188 -13.62 2.50 9.57
CA TYR A 188 -12.30 2.22 10.17
C TYR A 188 -11.66 0.97 9.59
N LEU A 189 -12.35 0.24 8.72
CA LEU A 189 -11.91 -1.03 8.17
C LEU A 189 -10.55 -0.93 7.45
N GLY A 190 -10.37 0.12 6.63
CA GLY A 190 -9.11 0.35 5.92
C GLY A 190 -7.93 0.56 6.88
N LEU A 191 -8.14 1.32 7.96
CA LEU A 191 -7.16 1.53 9.02
C LEU A 191 -6.83 0.24 9.77
N ALA A 192 -7.85 -0.55 10.09
CA ALA A 192 -7.66 -1.81 10.79
C ALA A 192 -6.86 -2.81 9.96
N TRP A 193 -7.05 -2.87 8.64
CA TRP A 193 -6.20 -3.66 7.76
C TRP A 193 -4.77 -3.14 7.65
N MET A 194 -4.56 -1.82 7.62
CA MET A 194 -3.21 -1.24 7.66
C MET A 194 -2.51 -1.56 8.99
N ALA A 195 -3.23 -1.52 10.12
CA ALA A 195 -2.71 -1.90 11.42
C ALA A 195 -2.39 -3.41 11.49
N LEU A 196 -3.29 -4.26 10.99
CA LEU A 196 -3.06 -5.70 10.86
C LEU A 196 -1.81 -5.99 10.02
N ALA A 197 -1.61 -5.26 8.93
CA ALA A 197 -0.43 -5.39 8.09
C ALA A 197 0.86 -5.03 8.84
N LEU A 198 0.85 -3.95 9.64
CA LEU A 198 2.00 -3.59 10.46
C LEU A 198 2.31 -4.66 11.51
N VAL A 199 1.29 -5.18 12.19
CA VAL A 199 1.44 -6.29 13.15
C VAL A 199 2.02 -7.54 12.46
N ALA A 200 1.47 -7.93 11.31
CA ALA A 200 1.96 -9.07 10.54
C ALA A 200 3.42 -8.87 10.06
N LEU A 201 3.78 -7.63 9.69
CA LEU A 201 5.15 -7.29 9.32
C LEU A 201 6.10 -7.45 10.52
N GLU A 202 5.77 -6.89 11.68
CA GLU A 202 6.58 -7.01 12.91
C GLU A 202 6.75 -8.47 13.33
N LEU A 203 5.67 -9.26 13.28
CA LEU A 203 5.73 -10.70 13.52
C LEU A 203 6.71 -11.36 12.54
N GLY A 204 6.62 -11.06 11.24
CA GLY A 204 7.57 -11.55 10.23
C GLY A 204 9.02 -11.04 10.39
N LEU A 205 9.26 -9.97 11.15
CA LEU A 205 10.60 -9.51 11.52
C LEU A 205 11.18 -10.28 12.71
N LEU A 206 10.34 -10.72 13.64
CA LEU A 206 10.69 -11.51 14.84
C LEU A 206 10.92 -13.01 14.55
N GLU A 207 11.42 -13.37 13.37
CA GLU A 207 11.71 -14.75 12.96
C GLU A 207 10.51 -15.71 12.92
N LEU A 208 9.27 -15.19 12.95
CA LEU A 208 8.10 -15.93 12.49
C LEU A 208 8.15 -16.04 10.95
N PRO A 209 7.41 -16.98 10.32
CA PRO A 209 7.57 -17.34 8.91
C PRO A 209 7.80 -16.12 7.99
N SER A 210 8.92 -16.10 7.27
CA SER A 210 9.33 -14.95 6.44
C SER A 210 8.29 -14.58 5.38
N ASP A 211 7.43 -15.52 5.01
CA ASP A 211 6.29 -15.35 4.11
C ASP A 211 5.30 -14.28 4.59
N PHE A 212 5.15 -14.07 5.90
CA PHE A 212 4.25 -13.03 6.43
C PHE A 212 4.62 -11.62 5.97
N ARG A 213 5.89 -11.36 5.62
CA ARG A 213 6.33 -10.05 5.12
C ARG A 213 5.67 -9.68 3.80
N ILE A 214 5.60 -10.63 2.86
CA ILE A 214 5.01 -10.40 1.54
C ILE A 214 3.51 -10.17 1.67
N HIS A 215 2.84 -11.02 2.46
CA HIS A 215 1.42 -10.90 2.72
C HIS A 215 1.09 -9.58 3.44
N ALA A 216 1.90 -9.15 4.41
CA ALA A 216 1.73 -7.88 5.10
C ALA A 216 1.70 -6.68 4.13
N TYR A 217 2.57 -6.64 3.13
CA TYR A 217 2.54 -5.56 2.15
C TYR A 217 1.29 -5.58 1.27
N ALA A 218 0.79 -6.77 0.91
CA ALA A 218 -0.48 -6.90 0.19
C ALA A 218 -1.65 -6.41 1.05
N VAL A 219 -1.70 -6.77 2.33
CA VAL A 219 -2.73 -6.29 3.27
C VAL A 219 -2.64 -4.77 3.46
N ALA A 220 -1.43 -4.21 3.58
CA ALA A 220 -1.23 -2.76 3.68
C ALA A 220 -1.74 -2.02 2.44
N ALA A 221 -1.47 -2.56 1.25
CA ALA A 221 -1.96 -1.99 -0.01
C ALA A 221 -3.49 -2.06 -0.12
N LEU A 222 -4.10 -3.18 0.28
CA LEU A 222 -5.56 -3.33 0.33
C LEU A 222 -6.20 -2.34 1.33
N GLY A 223 -5.61 -2.19 2.52
CA GLY A 223 -6.05 -1.22 3.52
C GLY A 223 -5.95 0.21 3.01
N ALA A 224 -4.81 0.59 2.42
CA ALA A 224 -4.61 1.91 1.85
C ALA A 224 -5.59 2.21 0.70
N LEU A 225 -5.80 1.25 -0.20
CA LEU A 225 -6.77 1.38 -1.28
C LEU A 225 -8.19 1.57 -0.72
N ARG A 226 -8.55 0.85 0.35
CA ARG A 226 -9.85 1.00 1.00
C ARG A 226 -10.02 2.41 1.59
N VAL A 227 -9.04 2.92 2.33
CA VAL A 227 -9.07 4.29 2.89
C VAL A 227 -9.26 5.32 1.76
N VAL A 228 -8.47 5.23 0.69
CA VAL A 228 -8.57 6.12 -0.46
C VAL A 228 -9.94 6.01 -1.13
N SER A 229 -10.45 4.81 -1.35
CA SER A 229 -11.77 4.59 -1.97
C SER A 229 -12.92 5.13 -1.10
N PHE A 230 -12.80 5.08 0.22
CA PHE A 230 -13.84 5.56 1.11
C PHE A 230 -13.83 7.09 1.17
N ASN A 231 -12.64 7.71 1.28
CA ASN A 231 -12.48 9.16 1.36
C ASN A 231 -12.75 9.89 0.02
N LEU A 232 -12.31 9.33 -1.12
CA LEU A 232 -12.42 10.03 -2.41
C LEU A 232 -13.73 9.79 -3.16
N TRP A 233 -14.40 8.64 -2.96
CA TRP A 233 -15.51 8.22 -3.82
C TRP A 233 -16.90 8.39 -3.21
N LEU A 234 -17.04 8.42 -1.88
CA LEU A 234 -18.35 8.51 -1.22
C LEU A 234 -18.79 9.94 -0.92
N GLY A 235 -17.96 10.95 -1.20
CA GLY A 235 -18.37 12.36 -1.19
C GLY A 235 -18.63 12.98 0.20
N GLU A 236 -18.73 12.17 1.26
CA GLU A 236 -18.73 12.65 2.64
C GLU A 236 -17.29 12.85 3.11
N LYS A 237 -16.94 14.06 3.56
CA LYS A 237 -15.64 14.33 4.17
C LYS A 237 -15.54 13.50 5.45
N ALA A 238 -14.78 12.41 5.37
CA ALA A 238 -14.47 11.55 6.51
C ALA A 238 -13.83 12.38 7.64
N HIS A 239 -13.98 11.91 8.89
CA HIS A 239 -13.36 12.58 10.03
C HIS A 239 -11.83 12.67 9.81
N PRO A 240 -11.18 13.83 10.03
CA PRO A 240 -9.76 14.06 9.70
C PRO A 240 -8.79 13.10 10.38
N LEU A 241 -9.22 12.44 11.47
CA LEU A 241 -8.46 11.42 12.17
C LEU A 241 -8.17 10.17 11.32
N ILE A 242 -9.03 9.83 10.35
CA ILE A 242 -8.87 8.64 9.51
C ILE A 242 -7.63 8.77 8.62
N PRO A 243 -7.51 9.77 7.72
CA PRO A 243 -6.30 9.92 6.91
C PRO A 243 -5.06 10.23 7.76
N ALA A 244 -5.21 10.91 8.91
CA ALA A 244 -4.10 11.12 9.84
C ALA A 244 -3.57 9.80 10.44
N ALA A 245 -4.45 8.88 10.82
CA ALA A 245 -4.05 7.55 11.29
C ALA A 245 -3.43 6.71 10.16
N ALA A 246 -4.00 6.76 8.95
CA ALA A 246 -3.45 6.08 7.77
C ALA A 246 -2.03 6.58 7.44
N MET A 247 -1.80 7.89 7.53
CA MET A 247 -0.49 8.51 7.40
C MET A 247 0.51 7.92 8.39
N LEU A 248 0.18 7.87 9.69
CA LEU A 248 1.07 7.32 10.72
C LEU A 248 1.42 5.86 10.45
N LEU A 249 0.44 5.04 10.08
CA LEU A 249 0.63 3.63 9.76
C LEU A 249 1.51 3.43 8.50
N SER A 250 1.30 4.24 7.46
CA SER A 250 2.13 4.21 6.26
C SER A 250 3.58 4.62 6.52
N TYR A 251 3.81 5.67 7.33
CA TYR A 251 5.17 6.05 7.70
C TYR A 251 5.84 5.03 8.63
N ALA A 252 5.11 4.39 9.54
CA ALA A 252 5.63 3.29 10.34
C ALA A 252 6.07 2.11 9.44
N LEU A 253 5.26 1.76 8.44
CA LEU A 253 5.59 0.73 7.47
C LEU A 253 6.80 1.10 6.60
N ALA A 254 6.92 2.38 6.20
CA ALA A 254 8.08 2.90 5.48
C ALA A 254 9.36 2.80 6.34
N ALA A 255 9.29 3.18 7.62
CA ALA A 255 10.41 3.06 8.55
C ALA A 255 10.86 1.61 8.72
N ARG A 256 9.91 0.66 8.83
CA ARG A 256 10.25 -0.77 8.88
C ARG A 256 10.83 -1.27 7.56
N ALA A 257 10.29 -0.88 6.41
CA ALA A 257 10.83 -1.28 5.11
C ALA A 257 12.29 -0.82 4.90
N LEU A 258 12.68 0.33 5.46
CA LEU A 258 14.08 0.78 5.51
C LEU A 258 14.97 -0.17 6.32
N THR A 259 14.53 -0.62 7.50
CA THR A 259 15.31 -1.56 8.33
C THR A 259 15.58 -2.89 7.61
N VAL A 260 14.63 -3.36 6.80
CA VAL A 260 14.74 -4.60 6.01
C VAL A 260 15.43 -4.37 4.65
N ARG A 261 15.89 -3.15 4.37
CA ARG A 261 16.52 -2.74 3.10
C ARG A 261 15.64 -2.96 1.85
N GLN A 262 14.31 -2.94 2.00
CA GLN A 262 13.37 -3.09 0.89
C GLN A 262 12.98 -1.75 0.27
N ARG A 263 13.84 -1.24 -0.61
CA ARG A 263 13.72 0.12 -1.18
C ARG A 263 12.42 0.37 -1.97
N LYS A 264 11.90 -0.63 -2.68
CA LYS A 264 10.65 -0.52 -3.44
C LYS A 264 9.44 -0.32 -2.52
N VAL A 265 9.35 -1.15 -1.47
CA VAL A 265 8.27 -1.07 -0.48
C VAL A 265 8.33 0.24 0.28
N TYR A 266 9.55 0.66 0.66
CA TYR A 266 9.77 1.96 1.28
C TYR A 266 9.22 3.11 0.42
N ALA A 267 9.54 3.13 -0.88
CA ALA A 267 9.07 4.18 -1.78
C ALA A 267 7.53 4.23 -1.87
N VAL A 268 6.89 3.07 -2.00
CA VAL A 268 5.41 2.98 -2.07
C VAL A 268 4.76 3.40 -0.75
N ALA A 269 5.30 2.95 0.38
CA ALA A 269 4.78 3.30 1.70
C ALA A 269 4.96 4.79 2.01
N LEU A 270 6.10 5.37 1.64
CA LEU A 270 6.37 6.80 1.75
C LEU A 270 5.38 7.59 0.88
N ALA A 271 5.15 7.16 -0.37
CA ALA A 271 4.17 7.78 -1.26
C ALA A 271 2.77 7.77 -0.62
N ALA A 272 2.31 6.61 -0.16
CA ALA A 272 1.01 6.46 0.50
C ALA A 272 0.90 7.37 1.74
N GLY A 273 1.93 7.39 2.59
CA GLY A 273 1.99 8.27 3.77
C GLY A 273 1.92 9.75 3.40
N THR A 274 2.64 10.18 2.36
CA THR A 274 2.56 11.57 1.89
C THR A 274 1.19 11.93 1.33
N LEU A 275 0.55 11.03 0.58
CA LEU A 275 -0.81 11.26 0.06
C LEU A 275 -1.83 11.39 1.20
N PHE A 276 -1.78 10.50 2.19
CA PHE A 276 -2.64 10.58 3.37
C PHE A 276 -2.39 11.83 4.22
N LEU A 277 -1.15 12.31 4.30
CA LEU A 277 -0.84 13.59 4.95
C LEU A 277 -1.50 14.76 4.22
N LEU A 278 -1.43 14.80 2.88
CA LEU A 278 -2.07 15.86 2.10
C LEU A 278 -3.59 15.82 2.21
N ASP A 279 -4.18 14.62 2.20
CA ASP A 279 -5.62 14.38 2.37
C ASP A 279 -6.09 14.82 3.77
N ALA A 280 -5.36 14.44 4.82
CA ALA A 280 -5.65 14.85 6.19
C ALA A 280 -5.61 16.37 6.36
N LEU A 281 -4.59 17.03 5.79
CA LEU A 281 -4.49 18.50 5.83
C LEU A 281 -5.58 19.18 5.02
N TRP A 282 -6.00 18.58 3.90
CA TRP A 282 -7.08 19.11 3.08
C TRP A 282 -8.44 19.05 3.78
N ILE A 283 -8.70 17.97 4.54
CA ILE A 283 -9.94 17.82 5.31
C ILE A 283 -9.93 18.71 6.57
N ALA A 284 -8.78 18.81 7.25
CA ALA A 284 -8.69 19.52 8.53
C ALA A 284 -8.73 21.06 8.41
N MET A 285 -8.48 21.62 7.22
CA MET A 285 -8.25 23.05 7.04
C MET A 285 -9.25 23.69 6.08
N PRO A 286 -9.53 25.00 6.23
CA PRO A 286 -10.27 25.77 5.24
C PRO A 286 -9.63 25.70 3.85
N GLU A 287 -10.43 25.89 2.80
CA GLU A 287 -9.97 25.76 1.40
C GLU A 287 -8.77 26.67 1.08
N SER A 288 -8.74 27.86 1.69
CA SER A 288 -7.68 28.85 1.59
C SER A 288 -6.33 28.45 2.18
N GLY A 289 -6.31 27.58 3.20
CA GLY A 289 -5.09 27.14 3.89
C GLY A 289 -4.39 25.93 3.27
N SER A 290 -5.06 25.22 2.35
CA SER A 290 -4.59 23.92 1.86
C SER A 290 -3.31 24.00 1.01
N ALA A 291 -3.24 24.94 0.06
CA ALA A 291 -2.08 25.12 -0.81
C ALA A 291 -0.77 25.50 -0.07
N PRO A 292 -0.75 26.48 0.86
CA PRO A 292 0.47 26.80 1.59
C PRO A 292 0.90 25.70 2.55
N LEU A 293 -0.04 24.93 3.12
CA LEU A 293 0.29 23.75 3.92
C LEU A 293 0.94 22.65 3.09
N TRP A 294 0.46 22.38 1.88
CA TRP A 294 1.11 21.43 0.99
C TRP A 294 2.51 21.91 0.57
N ALA A 295 2.70 23.21 0.38
CA ALA A 295 4.02 23.80 0.13
C ALA A 295 4.95 23.65 1.37
N LEU A 296 4.42 23.79 2.57
CA LEU A 296 5.15 23.54 3.83
C LEU A 296 5.53 22.06 3.99
N VAL A 297 4.65 21.13 3.62
CA VAL A 297 4.96 19.69 3.59
C VAL A 297 6.09 19.41 2.59
N SER A 298 6.04 20.00 1.39
CA SER A 298 7.14 19.90 0.43
C SER A 298 8.46 20.40 1.01
N LEU A 299 8.44 21.57 1.67
CA LEU A 299 9.62 22.14 2.35
C LEU A 299 10.19 21.17 3.40
N ALA A 300 9.34 20.60 4.25
CA ALA A 300 9.74 19.64 5.28
C ALA A 300 10.34 18.37 4.67
N LEU A 301 9.75 17.83 3.61
CA LEU A 301 10.25 16.65 2.91
C LEU A 301 11.61 16.92 2.25
N VAL A 302 11.79 18.09 1.62
CA VAL A 302 13.09 18.48 1.06
C VAL A 302 14.15 18.57 2.14
N ALA A 303 13.85 19.23 3.26
CA ALA A 303 14.77 19.38 4.38
C ALA A 303 15.24 18.00 4.88
N ALA A 304 14.29 17.10 5.16
CA ALA A 304 14.57 15.74 5.61
C ALA A 304 15.35 14.95 4.55
N SER A 305 15.07 15.16 3.26
CA SER A 305 15.71 14.43 2.17
C SER A 305 17.19 14.79 1.98
N PHE A 306 17.59 15.99 2.38
CA PHE A 306 19.00 16.38 2.41
C PHE A 306 19.67 15.94 3.71
N GLN A 307 18.95 15.98 4.85
CA GLN A 307 19.46 15.51 6.12
C GLN A 307 19.78 14.01 6.13
N TRP A 308 18.95 13.19 5.48
CA TRP A 308 19.10 11.73 5.45
C TRP A 308 19.64 11.18 4.11
N ASP A 309 20.06 12.07 3.21
CA ASP A 309 20.51 11.77 1.84
C ASP A 309 19.60 10.80 1.05
N ASP A 310 18.28 10.93 1.21
CA ASP A 310 17.32 10.01 0.60
C ASP A 310 16.79 10.54 -0.75
N PRO A 311 17.14 9.93 -1.90
CA PRO A 311 16.66 10.38 -3.20
C PRO A 311 15.18 10.08 -3.46
N VAL A 312 14.58 9.08 -2.80
CA VAL A 312 13.16 8.76 -2.96
C VAL A 312 12.33 9.87 -2.34
N MET A 313 12.70 10.31 -1.13
CA MET A 313 12.04 11.42 -0.45
C MET A 313 12.17 12.73 -1.24
N ARG A 314 13.29 12.96 -1.94
CA ARG A 314 13.45 14.12 -2.85
C ARG A 314 12.41 14.14 -3.96
N VAL A 315 12.18 13.00 -4.61
CA VAL A 315 11.22 12.91 -5.72
C VAL A 315 9.81 13.25 -5.23
N TYR A 316 9.39 12.69 -4.09
CA TYR A 316 8.08 13.01 -3.53
C TYR A 316 7.98 14.46 -3.10
N ALA A 317 9.04 15.05 -2.54
CA ALA A 317 9.05 16.47 -2.20
C ALA A 317 8.79 17.36 -3.43
N TYR A 318 9.38 17.05 -4.59
CA TYR A 318 9.11 17.76 -5.84
C TYR A 318 7.67 17.57 -6.34
N ILE A 319 7.15 16.33 -6.28
CA ILE A 319 5.76 16.04 -6.68
C ILE A 319 4.80 16.86 -5.81
N VAL A 320 5.00 16.87 -4.49
CA VAL A 320 4.17 17.64 -3.55
C VAL A 320 4.27 19.14 -3.83
N ALA A 321 5.45 19.66 -4.18
CA ALA A 321 5.61 21.07 -4.57
C ALA A 321 4.78 21.41 -5.82
N GLY A 322 4.83 20.55 -6.84
CA GLY A 322 4.04 20.70 -8.06
C GLY A 322 2.54 20.67 -7.79
N LEU A 323 2.08 19.74 -6.94
CA LEU A 323 0.67 19.67 -6.52
C LEU A 323 0.24 20.91 -5.74
N ALA A 324 1.07 21.40 -4.82
CA ALA A 324 0.82 22.64 -4.08
C ALA A 324 0.71 23.84 -5.02
N PHE A 325 1.61 23.94 -6.02
CA PHE A 325 1.56 24.98 -7.04
C PHE A 325 0.28 24.91 -7.88
N LEU A 326 -0.06 23.73 -8.41
CA LEU A 326 -1.25 23.54 -9.24
C LEU A 326 -2.53 23.85 -8.47
N ARG A 327 -2.60 23.45 -7.19
CA ARG A 327 -3.75 23.76 -6.32
C ARG A 327 -3.84 25.27 -6.05
N CYS A 328 -2.72 25.92 -5.73
CA CYS A 328 -2.69 27.35 -5.51
C CYS A 328 -3.16 28.14 -6.75
N TRP A 329 -2.68 27.74 -7.92
CA TRP A 329 -3.04 28.38 -9.19
C TRP A 329 -4.50 28.11 -9.60
N GLY A 330 -4.93 26.86 -9.55
CA GLY A 330 -6.22 26.47 -10.11
C GLY A 330 -7.44 26.69 -9.22
N LEU A 331 -7.25 26.79 -7.90
CA LEU A 331 -8.37 26.86 -6.94
C LEU A 331 -8.26 28.06 -6.02
N ASN A 332 -7.14 28.22 -5.32
CA ASN A 332 -7.03 29.25 -4.29
C ASN A 332 -7.04 30.66 -4.88
N LEU A 333 -6.35 30.88 -6.00
CA LEU A 333 -6.33 32.18 -6.68
C LEU A 333 -7.65 32.56 -7.35
N THR A 334 -8.52 31.58 -7.66
CA THR A 334 -9.78 31.83 -8.38
C THR A 334 -10.99 31.94 -7.47
N THR A 335 -10.95 31.29 -6.31
CA THR A 335 -12.16 30.98 -5.53
C THR A 335 -12.10 31.54 -4.10
N ASP A 336 -10.91 31.80 -3.54
CA ASP A 336 -10.79 32.25 -2.14
C ASP A 336 -11.00 33.75 -1.95
N ALA A 337 -11.43 34.13 -0.74
CA ALA A 337 -11.58 35.52 -0.31
C ALA A 337 -10.25 36.23 -0.01
N GLU A 338 -9.18 35.48 0.31
CA GLU A 338 -7.84 36.01 0.63
C GLU A 338 -6.71 35.34 -0.21
N PRO A 339 -6.74 35.46 -1.54
CA PRO A 339 -5.83 34.75 -2.45
C PRO A 339 -4.36 35.16 -2.25
N VAL A 340 -4.12 36.40 -1.84
CA VAL A 340 -2.78 36.98 -1.65
C VAL A 340 -1.99 36.26 -0.57
N MET A 341 -2.58 36.03 0.61
CA MET A 341 -1.86 35.44 1.74
C MET A 341 -1.49 33.97 1.48
N GLY A 342 -2.41 33.19 0.90
CA GLY A 342 -2.16 31.79 0.55
C GLY A 342 -1.07 31.62 -0.50
N ALA A 343 -1.12 32.41 -1.58
CA ALA A 343 -0.11 32.36 -2.64
C ALA A 343 1.26 32.89 -2.18
N ALA A 344 1.29 33.97 -1.39
CA ALA A 344 2.54 34.53 -0.86
C ALA A 344 3.22 33.56 0.12
N THR A 345 2.46 32.89 1.00
CA THR A 345 3.00 31.90 1.94
C THR A 345 3.50 30.64 1.22
N ALA A 346 2.77 30.15 0.20
CA ALA A 346 3.24 29.05 -0.64
C ALA A 346 4.53 29.42 -1.41
N ALA A 347 4.61 30.62 -1.99
CA ALA A 347 5.81 31.11 -2.67
C ALA A 347 6.99 31.22 -1.69
N ALA A 348 6.76 31.73 -0.47
CA ALA A 348 7.78 31.81 0.58
C ALA A 348 8.31 30.42 0.95
N CYS A 349 7.45 29.40 1.04
CA CYS A 349 7.87 28.01 1.26
C CYS A 349 8.76 27.48 0.13
N PHE A 350 8.44 27.80 -1.14
CA PHE A 350 9.29 27.41 -2.27
C PHE A 350 10.66 28.10 -2.25
N TYR A 351 10.74 29.40 -1.95
CA TYR A 351 12.04 30.07 -1.79
C TYR A 351 12.82 29.54 -0.58
N ALA A 352 12.15 29.20 0.52
CA ALA A 352 12.80 28.55 1.65
C ALA A 352 13.39 27.19 1.24
N ALA A 353 12.65 26.40 0.46
CA ALA A 353 13.11 25.10 -0.06
C ALA A 353 14.31 25.26 -1.02
N GLN A 354 14.29 26.32 -1.85
CA GLN A 354 15.41 26.70 -2.71
C GLN A 354 16.67 27.00 -1.90
N LEU A 355 16.56 27.73 -0.79
CA LEU A 355 17.70 28.12 0.04
C LEU A 355 18.33 26.92 0.76
N GLN A 356 17.52 25.96 1.20
CA GLN A 356 18.00 24.72 1.82
C GLN A 356 18.67 23.77 0.81
N ALA A 357 18.30 23.84 -0.47
CA ALA A 357 18.88 22.99 -1.49
C ALA A 357 20.38 23.31 -1.74
N PRO A 358 21.26 22.29 -1.81
CA PRO A 358 22.67 22.49 -2.12
C PRO A 358 22.85 23.21 -3.46
N ARG A 359 23.90 24.05 -3.55
CA ARG A 359 24.19 24.86 -4.74
C ARG A 359 24.39 23.97 -5.98
N GLY A 360 23.81 24.38 -7.12
CA GLY A 360 23.99 23.72 -8.43
C GLY A 360 23.08 22.52 -8.72
N ARG A 361 22.16 22.15 -7.82
CA ARG A 361 21.25 21.01 -8.03
C ARG A 361 19.95 21.42 -8.71
N PHE A 362 19.34 20.49 -9.47
CA PHE A 362 18.02 20.64 -10.11
C PHE A 362 16.94 21.14 -9.14
N ALA A 363 16.98 20.70 -7.87
CA ALA A 363 16.07 21.15 -6.81
C ALA A 363 15.95 22.69 -6.74
N ARG A 364 17.09 23.39 -6.80
CA ARG A 364 17.17 24.84 -6.64
C ARG A 364 16.50 25.56 -7.82
N LEU A 365 16.74 25.06 -9.04
CA LEU A 365 16.06 25.53 -10.26
C LEU A 365 14.56 25.32 -10.15
N TYR A 366 14.14 24.11 -9.78
CA TYR A 366 12.74 23.72 -9.72
C TYR A 366 11.93 24.61 -8.74
N TYR A 367 12.39 24.71 -7.49
CA TYR A 367 11.70 25.55 -6.48
C TYR A 367 11.75 27.05 -6.81
N SER A 368 12.86 27.54 -7.38
CA SER A 368 12.95 28.93 -7.84
C SER A 368 11.92 29.21 -8.92
N LEU A 369 11.77 28.33 -9.91
CA LEU A 369 10.80 28.50 -10.99
C LEU A 369 9.35 28.45 -10.48
N LEU A 370 9.04 27.55 -9.55
CA LEU A 370 7.71 27.50 -8.93
C LEU A 370 7.39 28.76 -8.10
N GLY A 371 8.36 29.25 -7.33
CA GLY A 371 8.19 30.47 -6.53
C GLY A 371 8.04 31.72 -7.38
N THR A 372 8.82 31.86 -8.46
CA THR A 372 8.75 33.02 -9.35
C THR A 372 7.48 33.01 -10.20
N SER A 373 7.09 31.86 -10.74
CA SER A 373 5.85 31.72 -11.50
C SER A 373 4.63 32.01 -10.62
N LEU A 374 4.60 31.51 -9.38
CA LEU A 374 3.46 31.73 -8.49
C LEU A 374 3.25 33.21 -8.15
N ILE A 375 4.33 33.94 -7.82
CA ILE A 375 4.23 35.39 -7.58
C ILE A 375 3.82 36.12 -8.87
N THR A 376 4.35 35.73 -10.03
CA THR A 376 3.99 36.36 -11.32
C THR A 376 2.51 36.15 -11.63
N ILE A 377 1.98 34.95 -11.37
CA ILE A 377 0.56 34.63 -11.55
C ILE A 377 -0.29 35.45 -10.57
N LEU A 378 0.09 35.51 -9.29
CA LEU A 378 -0.61 36.30 -8.28
C LEU A 378 -0.70 37.78 -8.68
N LEU A 379 0.41 38.37 -9.16
CA LEU A 379 0.40 39.74 -9.69
C LEU A 379 -0.55 39.89 -10.88
N GLY A 380 -0.66 38.87 -11.74
CA GLY A 380 -1.59 38.86 -12.87
C GLY A 380 -3.06 38.86 -12.48
N TYR A 381 -3.41 38.30 -11.31
CA TYR A 381 -4.77 38.35 -10.77
C TYR A 381 -5.08 39.69 -10.10
N GLU A 382 -4.13 40.25 -9.35
CA GLU A 382 -4.35 41.49 -8.58
C GLU A 382 -4.19 42.77 -9.41
N CYS A 383 -3.23 42.78 -10.35
CA CYS A 383 -2.87 43.97 -11.12
C CYS A 383 -3.34 43.84 -12.57
N SER A 384 -4.12 44.82 -13.05
CA SER A 384 -4.57 44.90 -14.44
C SER A 384 -3.75 45.90 -15.27
N GLY A 385 -3.56 45.60 -16.56
CA GLY A 385 -2.96 46.52 -17.55
C GLY A 385 -1.49 46.84 -17.31
N SER A 386 -1.13 48.13 -17.32
CA SER A 386 0.26 48.62 -17.21
C SER A 386 0.85 48.45 -15.80
N VAL A 387 0.02 48.36 -14.75
CA VAL A 387 0.51 48.11 -13.38
C VAL A 387 1.13 46.72 -13.23
N LEU A 388 0.64 45.74 -14.00
CA LEU A 388 1.17 44.38 -14.02
C LEU A 388 2.61 44.33 -14.55
N THR A 389 2.93 45.06 -15.61
CA THR A 389 4.28 45.08 -16.18
C THR A 389 5.27 45.76 -15.23
N ILE A 390 4.83 46.80 -14.52
CA ILE A 390 5.63 47.45 -13.47
C ILE A 390 5.87 46.48 -12.32
N ALA A 391 4.84 45.80 -11.81
CA ALA A 391 4.95 44.87 -10.70
C ALA A 391 5.84 43.66 -11.03
N CYS A 392 5.70 43.06 -12.22
CA CYS A 392 6.58 42.00 -12.70
C CYS A 392 8.02 42.49 -12.91
N GLY A 393 8.20 43.74 -13.35
CA GLY A 393 9.51 44.39 -13.44
C GLY A 393 10.18 44.52 -12.07
N VAL A 394 9.45 45.00 -11.07
CA VAL A 394 9.90 45.08 -9.67
C VAL A 394 10.26 43.70 -9.13
N GLN A 395 9.44 42.68 -9.39
CA GLN A 395 9.74 41.30 -9.03
C GLN A 395 11.05 40.81 -9.69
N GLY A 396 11.24 41.08 -10.99
CA GLY A 396 12.46 40.73 -11.72
C GLY A 396 13.72 41.39 -11.15
N VAL A 397 13.62 42.68 -10.79
CA VAL A 397 14.69 43.41 -10.10
C VAL A 397 14.96 42.82 -8.72
N ALA A 398 13.91 42.53 -7.93
CA ALA A 398 14.06 41.96 -6.60
C ALA A 398 14.76 40.59 -6.62
N LEU A 399 14.42 39.72 -7.58
CA LEU A 399 15.07 38.43 -7.80
C LEU A 399 16.54 38.59 -8.20
N LEU A 400 16.83 39.51 -9.12
CA LEU A 400 18.18 39.79 -9.57
C LEU A 400 19.04 40.35 -8.43
N ALA A 401 18.51 41.33 -7.70
CA ALA A 401 19.16 41.96 -6.54
C ALA A 401 19.41 40.96 -5.41
N GLY A 402 18.42 40.11 -5.08
CA GLY A 402 18.56 39.03 -4.10
C GLY A 402 19.55 37.95 -4.52
N GLY A 403 19.75 37.75 -5.82
CA GLY A 403 20.70 36.76 -6.36
C GLY A 403 22.16 37.07 -6.07
N PHE A 404 22.53 38.35 -5.92
CA PHE A 404 23.89 38.79 -5.59
C PHE A 404 24.35 38.44 -4.16
N PRO A 405 23.63 38.81 -3.07
CA PRO A 405 24.02 38.46 -1.71
C PRO A 405 23.96 36.95 -1.45
N LEU A 406 22.99 36.26 -2.06
CA LEU A 406 22.84 34.80 -1.92
C LEU A 406 23.85 33.99 -2.75
N ARG A 407 24.60 34.65 -3.65
CA ARG A 407 25.50 34.04 -4.65
C ARG A 407 24.81 32.93 -5.45
N ASP A 408 23.54 33.13 -5.80
CA ASP A 408 22.73 32.13 -6.49
C ASP A 408 22.58 32.47 -7.98
N ARG A 409 23.18 31.64 -8.84
CA ARG A 409 23.08 31.80 -10.30
C ARG A 409 21.64 31.60 -10.79
N VAL A 410 20.87 30.71 -10.16
CA VAL A 410 19.49 30.41 -10.56
C VAL A 410 18.57 31.60 -10.33
N LEU A 411 18.71 32.29 -9.19
CA LEU A 411 17.92 33.46 -8.86
C LEU A 411 18.23 34.65 -9.79
N ARG A 412 19.51 34.83 -10.14
CA ARG A 412 19.93 35.84 -11.14
C ARG A 412 19.35 35.56 -12.53
N LEU A 413 19.42 34.30 -12.99
CA LEU A 413 18.90 33.89 -14.30
C LEU A 413 17.38 34.01 -14.39
N SER A 414 16.66 33.60 -13.34
CA SER A 414 15.20 33.74 -13.30
C SER A 414 14.76 35.22 -13.27
N GLY A 415 15.45 36.08 -12.51
CA GLY A 415 15.22 37.53 -12.53
C GLY A 415 15.48 38.15 -13.90
N LEU A 416 16.61 37.82 -14.55
CA LEU A 416 16.93 38.30 -15.90
C LEU A 416 15.91 37.83 -16.94
N ALA A 417 15.49 36.57 -16.88
CA ALA A 417 14.48 36.01 -17.76
C ALA A 417 13.12 36.71 -17.61
N LEU A 418 12.70 36.99 -16.36
CA LEU A 418 11.47 37.72 -16.08
C LEU A 418 11.54 39.16 -16.59
N LEU A 419 12.67 39.86 -16.40
CA LEU A 419 12.89 41.20 -16.96
C LEU A 419 12.85 41.20 -18.48
N MET A 420 13.48 40.22 -19.13
CA MET A 420 13.43 40.07 -20.58
C MET A 420 11.99 39.85 -21.07
N ALA A 421 11.22 39.00 -20.39
CA ALA A 421 9.80 38.79 -20.68
C ALA A 421 8.97 40.07 -20.48
N CYS A 422 9.26 40.87 -19.43
CA CYS A 422 8.59 42.15 -19.19
C CYS A 422 8.88 43.15 -20.32
N ILE A 423 10.14 43.29 -20.73
CA ILE A 423 10.55 44.17 -21.84
C ILE A 423 9.85 43.73 -23.13
N LEU A 424 9.82 42.43 -23.41
CA LEU A 424 9.18 41.89 -24.60
C LEU A 424 7.66 42.10 -24.58
N LYS A 425 6.99 41.89 -23.44
CA LYS A 425 5.55 42.14 -23.28
C LYS A 425 5.21 43.62 -23.46
N LEU A 426 6.01 44.51 -22.88
CA LEU A 426 5.88 45.95 -23.05
C LEU A 426 5.96 46.33 -24.54
N PHE A 427 6.95 45.77 -25.25
CA PHE A 427 7.16 46.02 -26.68
C PHE A 427 6.02 45.50 -27.58
N LEU A 428 5.58 44.25 -27.36
CA LEU A 428 4.62 43.59 -28.26
C LEU A 428 3.16 43.95 -27.98
N TRP A 429 2.81 44.19 -26.71
CA TRP A 429 1.42 44.32 -26.27
C TRP A 429 1.04 45.74 -25.84
N ASP A 430 1.89 46.38 -25.03
CA ASP A 430 1.59 47.69 -24.42
C ASP A 430 1.71 48.83 -25.45
N LEU A 431 2.75 48.76 -26.31
CA LEU A 431 2.92 49.73 -27.42
C LEU A 431 1.83 49.65 -28.51
N ARG A 432 1.08 48.54 -28.56
CA ARG A 432 0.05 48.30 -29.58
C ARG A 432 -1.26 49.05 -29.30
N HIS A 433 -1.55 49.36 -28.04
CA HIS A 433 -2.76 50.06 -27.60
C HIS A 433 -2.61 51.59 -27.57
N LEU A 434 -1.38 52.11 -27.67
CA LEU A 434 -1.09 53.54 -27.69
C LEU A 434 -1.32 54.16 -29.08
N GLU A 435 -1.83 55.39 -29.11
CA GLU A 435 -1.93 56.22 -30.31
C GLU A 435 -0.54 56.43 -30.96
N THR A 436 -0.52 56.80 -32.25
CA THR A 436 0.71 56.82 -33.08
C THR A 436 1.85 57.67 -32.50
N LEU A 437 1.56 58.76 -31.79
CA LEU A 437 2.57 59.66 -31.19
C LEU A 437 3.29 59.07 -29.96
N PRO A 438 2.60 58.64 -28.86
CA PRO A 438 3.27 58.03 -27.71
C PRO A 438 4.01 56.73 -28.03
N ARG A 439 3.62 56.04 -29.11
CA ARG A 439 4.33 54.86 -29.62
C ARG A 439 5.74 55.20 -30.14
N ILE A 440 5.89 56.28 -30.90
CA ILE A 440 7.19 56.72 -31.46
C ILE A 440 8.14 57.14 -30.33
N PHE A 441 7.66 57.93 -29.38
CA PHE A 441 8.45 58.34 -28.22
C PHE A 441 8.92 57.15 -27.38
N SER A 442 8.04 56.17 -27.17
CA SER A 442 8.39 54.97 -26.42
C SER A 442 9.45 54.12 -27.13
N PHE A 443 9.42 54.00 -28.46
CA PHE A 443 10.48 53.32 -29.23
C PHE A 443 11.83 54.04 -29.15
N ILE A 444 11.85 55.38 -29.14
CA ILE A 444 13.08 56.17 -29.02
C ILE A 444 13.68 56.02 -27.62
N VAL A 445 12.88 56.18 -26.57
CA VAL A 445 13.32 56.04 -25.17
C VAL A 445 13.81 54.61 -24.92
N LEU A 446 13.09 53.61 -25.42
CA LEU A 446 13.47 52.20 -25.29
C LEU A 446 14.76 51.89 -26.06
N GLY A 447 14.91 52.39 -27.27
CA GLY A 447 16.14 52.25 -28.06
C GLY A 447 17.35 52.85 -27.34
N LEU A 448 17.19 54.04 -26.76
CA LEU A 448 18.21 54.68 -25.93
C LEU A 448 18.53 53.84 -24.68
N PHE A 449 17.52 53.25 -24.05
CA PHE A 449 17.68 52.40 -22.87
C PHE A 449 18.44 51.10 -23.19
N LEU A 450 18.12 50.44 -24.30
CA LEU A 450 18.83 49.24 -24.80
C LEU A 450 20.30 49.54 -25.12
N VAL A 451 20.57 50.69 -25.73
CA VAL A 451 21.94 51.16 -25.97
C VAL A 451 22.66 51.41 -24.65
N GLY A 452 22.00 52.05 -23.68
CA GLY A 452 22.55 52.27 -22.33
C GLY A 452 22.88 50.98 -21.58
N VAL A 453 21.97 50.00 -21.61
CA VAL A 453 22.19 48.68 -21.00
C VAL A 453 23.30 47.91 -21.73
N SER A 454 23.35 47.94 -23.06
CA SER A 454 24.42 47.34 -23.86
C SER A 454 25.79 47.97 -23.56
N TRP A 455 25.83 49.30 -23.38
CA TRP A 455 27.04 50.03 -23.00
C TRP A 455 27.50 49.70 -21.58
N ILE A 456 26.58 49.60 -20.62
CA ILE A 456 26.89 49.15 -19.24
C ILE A 456 27.42 47.72 -19.26
N TYR A 457 26.76 46.81 -20.00
CA TYR A 457 27.18 45.42 -20.09
C TYR A 457 28.57 45.26 -20.69
N THR A 458 28.88 46.03 -21.74
CA THR A 458 30.22 46.03 -22.35
C THR A 458 31.28 46.68 -21.45
N ARG A 459 30.94 47.72 -20.70
CA ARG A 459 31.83 48.41 -19.75
C ARG A 459 32.18 47.57 -18.53
N PHE A 460 31.24 46.76 -18.02
CA PHE A 460 31.43 45.93 -16.81
C PHE A 460 31.72 44.45 -17.10
N ARG A 461 31.90 44.08 -18.38
CA ARG A 461 32.17 42.71 -18.82
C ARG A 461 33.32 42.04 -18.06
N GLU A 462 34.42 42.76 -17.87
CA GLU A 462 35.62 42.27 -17.17
C GLU A 462 35.40 42.04 -15.66
N HIS A 463 34.42 42.71 -15.05
CA HIS A 463 34.07 42.51 -13.64
C HIS A 463 33.05 41.39 -13.46
N VAL A 464 32.17 41.17 -14.44
CA VAL A 464 31.12 40.14 -14.39
C VAL A 464 31.70 38.73 -14.65
N GLU A 465 32.72 38.59 -15.50
CA GLU A 465 33.42 37.31 -15.73
C GLU A 465 34.12 36.75 -14.48
N ARG A 466 34.42 37.61 -13.49
CA ARG A 466 35.05 37.18 -12.24
C ARG A 466 34.05 36.64 -11.20
N TYR A 467 32.74 36.76 -11.45
CA TYR A 467 31.64 36.43 -10.51
C TYR A 467 30.49 35.58 -11.14
N LEU A 468 30.63 35.15 -12.39
CA LEU A 468 29.80 34.11 -13.04
C LEU A 468 30.48 32.75 -12.89
#